data_AF-A0A535I0F8-F1
#
_entry.id   AF-A0A535I0F8-F1
#
_cell.length_a   1.000
_cell.length_b   1.000
_cell.length_c   1.000
_cell.angle_alpha   90.00
_cell.angle_beta   90.00
_cell.angle_gamma   90.00
#
_symmetry.space_group_name_H-M   'P 1'
#
loop_
_entity.id
_entity.type
_entity.pdbx_description
1 polymer ?
#
loop_
_entity_poly.entity_id
_entity_poly.type
_entity_poly.pdbx_seq_one_letter_code
_entity_poly.pdbx_strand_id
1 'polypeptide(L)'
;MRKHFMWASATLALTLGAVNACGGSPSASTSPPASTCVNASAPHHAFVVVQHAAAAKRLQKCVGFTGDTIDGQTLMDQSTIEYQTQTFSFGKAVCQVDNEPAQFTKCFADSGPNWTLFVETSGAWAEAQTGYTQITLHDKEALGWTYTADASPAPPPLAKE
;
A
#
# COMPACT_ATOMS: atom_id res chain seq x y z
N MET A 1 -48.91 6.74 -6.89
CA MET A 1 -49.26 5.62 -5.99
C MET A 1 -48.17 5.51 -4.94
N ARG A 2 -48.44 5.93 -3.69
CA ARG A 2 -47.51 5.87 -2.56
C ARG A 2 -47.57 4.46 -1.95
N LYS A 3 -46.42 3.85 -1.65
CA LYS A 3 -46.34 2.68 -0.79
C LYS A 3 -45.32 2.96 0.32
N HIS A 4 -45.84 3.23 1.51
CA HIS A 4 -45.10 3.30 2.76
C HIS A 4 -44.95 1.88 3.31
N PHE A 5 -43.74 1.47 3.65
CA PHE A 5 -43.50 0.34 4.54
C PHE A 5 -42.80 0.86 5.79
N MET A 6 -43.59 0.99 6.86
CA MET A 6 -43.11 1.12 8.23
C MET A 6 -42.92 -0.29 8.77
N TRP A 7 -41.80 -0.56 9.43
CA TRP A 7 -41.79 -1.58 10.48
C TRP A 7 -41.03 -1.03 11.69
N ALA A 8 -41.81 -0.72 12.73
CA ALA A 8 -41.35 -0.45 14.06
C ALA A 8 -41.40 -1.78 14.84
N SER A 9 -40.33 -2.10 15.54
CA SER A 9 -40.33 -3.12 16.58
C SER A 9 -39.55 -2.56 17.77
N ALA A 10 -40.31 -2.09 18.76
CA ALA A 10 -39.83 -1.79 20.09
C ALA A 10 -40.08 -3.03 20.96
N THR A 11 -39.02 -3.56 21.59
CA THR A 11 -39.16 -4.47 22.73
C THR A 11 -38.21 -4.01 23.83
N LEU A 12 -38.85 -3.43 24.85
CA LEU A 12 -38.32 -3.05 26.14
C LEU A 12 -38.26 -4.31 27.01
N ALA A 13 -37.10 -4.64 27.56
CA ALA A 13 -36.98 -5.64 28.62
C ALA A 13 -36.00 -5.13 29.69
N LEU A 14 -36.57 -4.64 30.79
CA LEU A 14 -35.88 -4.38 32.05
C LEU A 14 -35.75 -5.71 32.80
N THR A 15 -34.52 -6.11 33.13
CA THR A 15 -34.26 -7.11 34.17
C THR A 15 -33.24 -6.56 35.17
N LEU A 16 -33.72 -6.39 36.40
CA LEU A 16 -32.91 -6.13 37.60
C LEU A 16 -32.35 -7.46 38.10
N GLY A 17 -31.03 -7.52 38.29
CA GLY A 17 -30.35 -8.64 38.93
C GLY A 17 -28.99 -8.20 39.44
N ALA A 18 -28.90 -7.91 40.74
CA ALA A 18 -27.64 -7.65 41.43
C ALA A 18 -27.08 -8.97 41.98
N VAL A 19 -25.88 -9.36 41.55
CA VAL A 19 -25.02 -10.32 42.26
C VAL A 19 -23.58 -9.82 42.22
N ASN A 20 -22.99 -9.68 43.41
CA ASN A 20 -21.59 -9.37 43.62
C ASN A 20 -20.72 -10.57 43.19
N ALA A 21 -19.82 -10.37 42.24
CA ALA A 21 -18.64 -11.21 42.06
C ALA A 21 -17.50 -10.34 41.52
N CYS A 22 -16.39 -10.31 42.27
CA CYS A 22 -15.12 -9.76 41.81
C CYS A 22 -14.64 -10.57 40.59
N GLY A 23 -14.96 -10.09 39.40
CA GLY A 23 -14.49 -10.66 38.14
C GLY A 23 -14.07 -9.50 37.26
N GLY A 24 -12.78 -9.17 37.27
CA GLY A 24 -12.21 -8.21 36.35
C GLY A 24 -12.62 -8.59 34.92
N SER A 25 -13.29 -7.67 34.23
CA SER A 25 -13.60 -7.84 32.82
C SER A 25 -12.29 -8.15 32.09
N PRO A 26 -12.22 -9.18 31.23
CA PRO A 26 -11.07 -9.35 30.37
C PRO A 26 -11.03 -8.11 29.48
N SER A 27 -10.10 -7.21 29.77
CA SER A 27 -9.66 -6.20 28.82
C SER A 27 -9.26 -6.97 27.57
N ALA A 28 -10.09 -6.90 26.53
CA ALA A 28 -9.72 -7.36 25.22
C ALA A 28 -8.51 -6.50 24.81
N SER A 29 -7.32 -7.03 25.00
CA SER A 29 -6.09 -6.46 24.47
C SER A 29 -6.27 -6.46 22.95
N THR A 30 -6.72 -5.33 22.43
CA THR A 30 -6.68 -5.06 21.00
C THR A 30 -5.20 -4.83 20.71
N SER A 31 -4.47 -5.91 20.47
CA SER A 31 -3.15 -5.81 19.88
C SER A 31 -3.32 -5.00 18.60
N PRO A 32 -2.53 -3.93 18.39
CA PRO A 32 -2.46 -3.31 17.07
C PRO A 32 -2.21 -4.42 16.04
N PRO A 33 -2.85 -4.39 14.86
CA PRO A 33 -2.46 -5.31 13.80
C PRO A 33 -0.95 -5.19 13.65
N ALA A 34 -0.24 -6.31 13.87
CA ALA A 34 1.20 -6.33 13.68
C ALA A 34 1.48 -5.82 12.27
N SER A 35 2.35 -4.81 12.14
CA SER A 35 2.82 -4.39 10.83
C SER A 35 3.43 -5.62 10.16
N THR A 36 2.87 -6.04 9.02
CA THR A 36 3.28 -7.26 8.32
C THR A 36 4.54 -7.04 7.49
N CYS A 37 5.44 -6.19 8.00
CA CYS A 37 6.72 -5.89 7.39
C CYS A 37 7.54 -7.18 7.26
N VAL A 38 8.07 -7.41 6.06
CA VAL A 38 9.18 -8.36 5.90
C VAL A 38 10.32 -7.85 6.78
N ASN A 39 10.93 -8.71 7.58
CA ASN A 39 11.97 -8.34 8.55
C ASN A 39 11.54 -7.24 9.53
N ALA A 40 10.32 -7.33 10.09
CA ALA A 40 9.74 -6.31 10.97
C ALA A 40 10.64 -5.85 12.15
N SER A 41 11.54 -6.71 12.65
CA SER A 41 12.45 -6.38 13.75
C SER A 41 13.66 -5.54 13.36
N ALA A 42 13.85 -5.25 12.06
CA ALA A 42 14.92 -4.39 11.60
C ALA A 42 14.73 -2.95 12.11
N PRO A 43 15.82 -2.18 12.30
CA PRO A 43 15.73 -0.83 12.84
C PRO A 43 15.12 0.19 11.88
N HIS A 44 15.18 -0.07 10.57
CA HIS A 44 14.65 0.83 9.54
C HIS A 44 13.66 0.09 8.64
N HIS A 45 12.70 0.81 8.07
CA HIS A 45 11.67 0.27 7.19
C HIS A 45 11.47 1.17 5.97
N ALA A 46 11.26 0.56 4.80
CA ALA A 46 10.88 1.28 3.59
C ALA A 46 9.67 0.60 2.94
N PHE A 47 8.94 1.35 2.11
CA PHE A 47 7.65 0.92 1.60
C PHE A 47 7.58 0.88 0.08
N VAL A 48 6.78 -0.05 -0.44
CA VAL A 48 6.30 -0.03 -1.82
C VAL A 48 4.79 0.21 -1.77
N VAL A 49 4.34 1.31 -2.35
CA VAL A 49 2.92 1.68 -2.41
C VAL A 49 2.45 1.67 -3.86
N VAL A 50 1.36 0.98 -4.13
CA VAL A 50 0.80 0.81 -5.47
C VAL A 50 -0.63 1.29 -5.51
N GLN A 51 -0.89 2.20 -6.44
CA GLN A 51 -2.21 2.67 -6.83
C GLN A 51 -2.53 2.12 -8.21
N HIS A 52 -3.41 1.12 -8.24
CA HIS A 52 -3.97 0.56 -9.47
C HIS A 52 -4.93 1.55 -10.14
N ALA A 53 -5.26 1.33 -11.42
CA ALA A 53 -6.15 2.22 -12.18
C ALA A 53 -7.53 2.37 -11.52
N ALA A 54 -8.04 1.28 -10.93
CA ALA A 54 -9.19 1.38 -10.04
C ALA A 54 -8.75 2.07 -8.74
N ALA A 55 -9.13 3.33 -8.54
CA ALA A 55 -8.67 4.17 -7.43
C ALA A 55 -8.82 3.55 -6.02
N ALA A 56 -9.79 2.64 -5.83
CA ALA A 56 -10.01 1.92 -4.58
C ALA A 56 -9.05 0.74 -4.35
N LYS A 57 -8.41 0.20 -5.41
CA LYS A 57 -7.46 -0.91 -5.32
C LYS A 57 -6.07 -0.36 -5.03
N ARG A 58 -5.60 -0.61 -3.81
CA ARG A 58 -4.30 -0.17 -3.29
C ARG A 58 -3.59 -1.34 -2.66
N LEU A 59 -2.27 -1.34 -2.81
CA LEU A 59 -1.39 -2.30 -2.18
C LEU A 59 -0.25 -1.54 -1.50
N GLN A 60 0.09 -1.94 -0.29
CA GLN A 60 1.28 -1.48 0.40
C GLN A 60 2.07 -2.71 0.88
N LYS A 61 3.38 -2.68 0.67
CA LYS A 61 4.33 -3.63 1.23
C LYS A 61 5.38 -2.88 2.03
N CYS A 62 5.87 -3.51 3.09
CA CYS A 62 6.88 -2.96 3.99
C CYS A 62 8.06 -3.92 4.08
N VAL A 63 9.26 -3.37 4.03
CA VAL A 63 10.52 -4.11 4.14
C VAL A 63 11.40 -3.45 5.18
N GLY A 64 11.79 -4.24 6.19
CA GLY A 64 12.78 -3.85 7.19
C GLY A 64 14.21 -4.13 6.72
N PHE A 65 15.14 -3.21 7.02
CA PHE A 65 16.56 -3.29 6.68
C PHE A 65 17.45 -2.74 7.81
N THR A 66 18.72 -3.17 7.84
CA THR A 66 19.64 -2.88 8.95
C THR A 66 20.65 -1.76 8.70
N GLY A 67 20.99 -1.48 7.43
CA GLY A 67 21.86 -0.37 7.06
C GLY A 67 21.10 0.96 7.02
N ASP A 68 21.79 2.08 6.80
CA ASP A 68 21.15 3.40 6.75
C ASP A 68 20.26 3.60 5.53
N THR A 69 20.45 2.77 4.50
CA THR A 69 19.69 2.82 3.25
C THR A 69 19.39 1.43 2.68
N ILE A 70 18.37 1.38 1.81
CA ILE A 70 18.04 0.26 0.94
C ILE A 70 17.91 0.77 -0.51
N ASP A 71 18.50 0.06 -1.47
CA ASP A 71 18.33 0.40 -2.88
C ASP A 71 16.96 -0.07 -3.40
N GLY A 72 16.43 0.64 -4.39
CA GLY A 72 15.07 0.37 -4.89
C GLY A 72 14.91 -1.01 -5.54
N GLN A 73 15.96 -1.62 -6.09
CA GLN A 73 15.86 -2.99 -6.61
C GLN A 73 15.69 -3.99 -5.48
N THR A 74 16.52 -3.89 -4.43
CA THR A 74 16.41 -4.70 -3.22
C THR A 74 15.06 -4.51 -2.53
N LEU A 75 14.57 -3.27 -2.44
CA LEU A 75 13.25 -2.98 -1.88
C LEU A 75 12.13 -3.68 -2.65
N MET A 76 12.10 -3.55 -3.99
CA MET A 76 11.10 -4.22 -4.83
C MET A 76 11.16 -5.74 -4.67
N ASP A 77 12.36 -6.33 -4.71
CA ASP A 77 12.56 -7.79 -4.60
C ASP A 77 12.12 -8.34 -3.23
N GLN A 78 12.45 -7.64 -2.14
CA GLN A 78 12.11 -8.08 -0.79
C GLN A 78 10.66 -7.79 -0.39
N SER A 79 9.99 -6.85 -1.06
CA SER A 79 8.61 -6.47 -0.77
C SER A 79 7.61 -7.60 -0.99
N THR A 80 7.99 -8.66 -1.70
CA THR A 80 7.12 -9.76 -2.17
C THR A 80 6.00 -9.30 -3.09
N ILE A 81 6.03 -8.06 -3.58
CA ILE A 81 5.12 -7.62 -4.61
C ILE A 81 5.43 -8.38 -5.91
N GLU A 82 4.40 -8.85 -6.58
CA GLU A 82 4.57 -9.41 -7.91
C GLU A 82 4.79 -8.24 -8.88
N TYR A 83 5.84 -8.34 -9.69
CA TYR A 83 6.13 -7.32 -10.69
C TYR A 83 6.92 -7.94 -11.85
N GLN A 84 6.76 -7.35 -13.03
CA GLN A 84 7.53 -7.73 -14.22
C GLN A 84 8.19 -6.52 -14.84
N THR A 85 9.34 -6.74 -15.47
CA THR A 85 10.18 -5.67 -16.02
C THR A 85 10.63 -5.98 -17.44
N GLN A 86 10.99 -4.92 -18.16
CA GLN A 86 11.84 -5.02 -19.35
C GLN A 86 13.14 -4.27 -19.11
N THR A 87 14.24 -4.84 -19.60
CA THR A 87 15.56 -4.22 -19.55
C THR A 87 15.79 -3.38 -20.79
N PHE A 88 16.14 -2.12 -20.59
CA PHE A 88 16.54 -1.15 -21.60
C PHE A 88 18.00 -0.74 -21.39
N SER A 89 18.57 -0.01 -22.36
CA SER A 89 19.93 0.55 -22.24
C SER A 89 20.07 1.53 -21.06
N PHE A 90 18.97 2.14 -20.62
CA PHE A 90 18.93 3.08 -19.49
C PHE A 90 18.52 2.43 -18.16
N GLY A 91 18.33 1.11 -18.11
CA GLY A 91 17.97 0.37 -16.90
C GLY A 91 16.69 -0.45 -17.05
N LYS A 92 16.09 -0.85 -15.92
CA LYS A 92 14.85 -1.64 -15.91
C LYS A 92 13.64 -0.73 -15.80
N ALA A 93 12.65 -0.95 -16.65
CA ALA A 93 11.33 -0.37 -16.49
C ALA A 93 10.36 -1.42 -15.93
N VAL A 94 9.43 -0.98 -15.10
CA VAL A 94 8.35 -1.82 -14.59
C VAL A 94 7.21 -1.81 -15.61
N CYS A 95 6.85 -3.00 -16.08
CA CYS A 95 5.77 -3.19 -17.04
C CYS A 95 4.45 -3.50 -16.34
N GLN A 96 4.53 -4.15 -15.19
CA GLN A 96 3.39 -4.76 -14.52
C GLN A 96 3.68 -4.82 -13.02
N VAL A 97 2.69 -4.47 -12.20
CA VAL A 97 2.72 -4.62 -10.74
C VAL A 97 1.40 -5.21 -10.24
N ASP A 98 1.46 -6.21 -9.36
CA ASP A 98 0.31 -6.91 -8.78
C ASP A 98 -0.75 -7.32 -9.83
N ASN A 99 -0.27 -8.06 -10.83
CA ASN A 99 -1.01 -8.55 -12.00
C ASN A 99 -1.69 -7.46 -12.85
N GLU A 100 -1.24 -6.19 -12.78
CA GLU A 100 -1.75 -5.09 -13.60
C GLU A 100 -0.65 -4.41 -14.45
N PRO A 101 -0.83 -4.29 -15.78
CA PRO A 101 -1.89 -4.88 -16.57
C PRO A 101 -1.78 -6.41 -16.60
N ALA A 102 -2.92 -7.09 -16.79
CA ALA A 102 -2.94 -8.55 -16.86
C ALA A 102 -2.04 -9.10 -17.99
N GLN A 103 -1.84 -8.33 -19.06
CA GLN A 103 -0.98 -8.66 -20.21
C GLN A 103 -0.30 -7.38 -20.71
N PHE A 104 0.95 -7.48 -21.15
CA PHE A 104 1.68 -6.41 -21.83
C PHE A 104 2.65 -6.99 -22.87
N THR A 105 2.99 -6.18 -23.88
CA THR A 105 4.06 -6.49 -24.85
C THR A 105 5.27 -5.56 -24.67
N LYS A 106 5.05 -4.35 -24.18
CA LYS A 106 6.07 -3.37 -23.80
C LYS A 106 5.67 -2.62 -22.53
N CYS A 107 6.65 -2.20 -21.72
CA CYS A 107 6.36 -1.46 -20.48
C CYS A 107 5.72 -0.09 -20.75
N PHE A 108 6.15 0.59 -21.81
CA PHE A 108 5.66 1.92 -22.18
C PHE A 108 4.65 1.78 -23.31
N ALA A 109 3.37 1.84 -22.98
CA ALA A 109 2.27 1.80 -23.94
C ALA A 109 2.25 3.08 -24.79
N ASP A 110 1.95 2.95 -26.09
CA ASP A 110 1.80 4.12 -27.00
C ASP A 110 0.56 4.96 -26.67
N SER A 111 -0.42 4.34 -26.00
CA SER A 111 -1.67 4.95 -25.59
C SER A 111 -2.25 4.21 -24.39
N GLY A 112 -3.07 4.90 -23.61
CA GLY A 112 -3.70 4.34 -22.42
C GLY A 112 -2.78 4.38 -21.19
N PRO A 113 -3.11 3.60 -20.16
CA PRO A 113 -2.45 3.70 -18.87
C PRO A 113 -1.01 3.16 -18.87
N ASN A 114 -0.16 3.82 -18.09
CA ASN A 114 1.23 3.42 -17.84
C ASN A 114 1.54 3.52 -16.35
N TRP A 115 2.58 2.81 -15.92
CA TRP A 115 3.10 2.93 -14.56
C TRP A 115 4.00 4.17 -14.43
N THR A 116 3.66 5.06 -13.51
CA THR A 116 4.49 6.21 -13.12
C THR A 116 5.10 5.96 -11.75
N LEU A 117 6.40 6.23 -11.65
CA LEU A 117 7.17 6.06 -10.43
C LEU A 117 7.23 7.37 -9.64
N PHE A 118 7.00 7.27 -8.34
CA PHE A 118 7.15 8.34 -7.37
C PHE A 118 8.11 7.90 -6.27
N VAL A 119 8.78 8.87 -5.65
CA VAL A 119 9.55 8.68 -4.42
C VAL A 119 8.94 9.54 -3.33
N GLU A 120 8.72 8.94 -2.18
CA GLU A 120 8.29 9.64 -0.98
C GLU A 120 9.50 9.88 -0.08
N THR A 121 9.68 11.14 0.30
CA THR A 121 10.66 11.57 1.29
C THR A 121 9.98 12.53 2.24
N SER A 122 10.05 12.25 3.55
CA SER A 122 9.56 13.16 4.61
C SER A 122 8.08 13.57 4.49
N GLY A 123 7.21 12.62 4.13
CA GLY A 123 5.78 12.78 3.95
C GLY A 123 5.36 13.42 2.62
N ALA A 124 6.28 13.55 1.66
CA ALA A 124 6.01 14.23 0.40
C ALA A 124 6.43 13.38 -0.81
N TRP A 125 5.53 13.24 -1.77
CA TRP A 125 5.79 12.56 -3.02
C TRP A 125 6.38 13.49 -4.07
N ALA A 126 7.35 12.97 -4.83
CA ALA A 126 7.85 13.55 -6.06
C ALA A 126 7.88 12.50 -7.18
N GLU A 127 7.56 12.87 -8.41
CA GLU A 127 7.73 11.98 -9.56
C GLU A 127 9.22 11.73 -9.78
N ALA A 128 9.59 10.44 -9.91
CA ALA A 128 10.98 10.03 -10.04
C ALA A 128 11.55 10.48 -11.39
N GLN A 129 12.76 11.04 -11.35
CA GLN A 129 13.49 11.45 -12.56
C GLN A 129 14.42 10.35 -13.09
N THR A 130 14.51 9.23 -12.36
CA THR A 130 15.33 8.06 -12.66
C THR A 130 14.51 6.79 -12.45
N GLY A 131 15.01 5.66 -12.96
CA GLY A 131 14.40 4.35 -12.69
C GLY A 131 14.59 3.90 -11.24
N TYR A 132 13.69 3.04 -10.76
CA TYR A 132 13.70 2.54 -9.37
C TYR A 132 15.03 1.89 -8.95
N THR A 133 15.77 1.30 -9.88
CA THR A 133 17.09 0.69 -9.61
C THR A 133 18.19 1.70 -9.28
N GLN A 134 17.95 3.00 -9.50
CA GLN A 134 18.89 4.09 -9.19
C GLN A 134 18.47 4.88 -7.95
N ILE A 135 17.34 4.52 -7.32
CA ILE A 135 16.84 5.18 -6.13
C ILE A 135 17.40 4.48 -4.90
N THR A 136 17.79 5.28 -3.91
CA THR A 136 18.24 4.85 -2.60
C THR A 136 17.28 5.46 -1.58
N LEU A 137 16.72 4.61 -0.71
CA LEU A 137 15.73 5.00 0.29
C LEU A 137 16.32 4.87 1.69
N HIS A 138 15.94 5.81 2.55
CA HIS A 138 16.21 5.81 3.98
C HIS A 138 15.01 5.27 4.76
N ASP A 139 15.15 5.24 6.08
CA ASP A 139 14.05 4.89 6.97
C ASP A 139 12.80 5.73 6.67
N LYS A 140 11.67 5.03 6.62
CA LYS A 140 10.31 5.50 6.38
C LYS A 140 10.00 6.05 4.98
N GLU A 141 10.95 6.04 4.07
CA GLU A 141 10.73 6.46 2.69
C GLU A 141 10.02 5.37 1.86
N ALA A 142 9.46 5.76 0.72
CA ALA A 142 8.71 4.84 -0.12
C ALA A 142 8.94 5.00 -1.63
N LEU A 143 8.85 3.88 -2.34
CA LEU A 143 8.58 3.87 -3.78
C LEU A 143 7.07 3.80 -4.02
N GLY A 144 6.59 4.68 -4.89
CA GLY A 144 5.19 4.77 -5.28
C GLY A 144 4.98 4.42 -6.74
N TRP A 145 3.97 3.62 -7.04
CA TRP A 145 3.58 3.27 -8.41
C TRP A 145 2.11 3.63 -8.64
N THR A 146 1.83 4.48 -9.63
CA THR A 146 0.46 4.76 -10.07
C THR A 146 0.27 4.27 -11.50
N TYR A 147 -0.78 3.47 -11.73
CA TYR A 147 -1.19 3.06 -13.09
C TYR A 147 -2.35 3.92 -13.57
N THR A 148 -2.11 4.82 -14.52
CA THR A 148 -3.17 5.69 -15.08
C THR A 148 -2.82 6.13 -16.50
N ALA A 149 -3.85 6.55 -17.25
CA ALA A 149 -3.71 7.18 -18.56
C ALA A 149 -3.59 8.71 -18.48
N ASP A 150 -3.66 9.28 -17.26
CA ASP A 150 -3.56 10.72 -17.04
C ASP A 150 -2.17 11.24 -17.41
N ALA A 151 -2.12 12.39 -18.11
CA ALA A 151 -0.85 13.02 -18.49
C ALA A 151 -0.09 13.62 -17.29
N SER A 152 -0.76 13.83 -16.16
CA SER A 152 -0.17 14.25 -14.89
C SER A 152 -0.73 13.37 -13.77
N PRO A 153 -0.17 12.15 -13.61
CA PRO A 153 -0.62 11.21 -12.59
C PRO A 153 -0.47 11.79 -11.19
N ALA A 154 -1.47 11.58 -10.34
CA ALA A 154 -1.31 11.81 -8.92
C ALA A 154 -0.42 10.71 -8.30
N PRO A 155 0.40 11.04 -7.28
CA PRO A 155 1.11 10.02 -6.52
C PRO A 155 0.11 9.11 -5.78
N PRO A 156 0.54 7.90 -5.38
CA PRO A 156 -0.26 7.08 -4.49
C PRO A 156 -0.44 7.77 -3.11
N PRO A 157 -1.37 7.33 -2.26
CA PRO A 157 -1.44 7.78 -0.88
C PRO A 157 -0.13 7.52 -0.14
N LEU A 158 0.16 8.32 0.90
CA LEU A 158 1.29 8.07 1.78
C LEU A 158 1.21 6.69 2.44
N ALA A 159 2.38 6.08 2.65
CA ALA A 159 2.48 4.83 3.37
C ALA A 159 2.00 4.98 4.82
N LYS A 160 1.45 3.90 5.36
CA LYS A 160 1.12 3.79 6.79
C LYS A 160 2.18 2.96 7.49
N GLU A 161 2.83 3.53 8.49
CA GLU A 161 3.78 2.85 9.37
C GLU A 161 3.09 1.88 10.34
#